data_AF-A0A2G7ELN7-F1
#
_entry.id   AF-A0A2G7ELN7-F1
#
_cell.length_a   1.000
_cell.length_b   1.000
_cell.length_c   1.000
_cell.angle_alpha   90.00
_cell.angle_beta   90.00
_cell.angle_gamma   90.00
#
_symmetry.space_group_name_H-M   'P 1'
#
loop_
_entity.id
_entity.type
_entity.pdbx_description
1 polymer ?
#
loop_
_entity_poly.entity_id
_entity_poly.type
_entity_poly.pdbx_seq_one_letter_code
_entity_poly.pdbx_strand_id
1 'polypeptide(L)'
;MPTVHLLDYVAGNVRSLVNAINKVGYDVEWVKNPEDLKNADKLILPGVGHFGHCLSQLSEGGYLEPIKKHIDSGKPFMGICVGLQALFEGSEEDPDVPGLGLIQKRMSKFDDSAKSVPHIGWNSAMNTSVGPLGAQSFCGLSPDSKYYYVHSYAAFYTPGVLEKDGWSVATATYGKEEFIGAIAKGNIFATQFHPEKSGQAGLRTIRAFLDGDQMQSPTPDTSVSRENKYGLTRRVIACLDVRTNDSGDLVVTKGDQYDVREKDGVNSGGQVRNLGKPVDMAKKYYEQGADEVTFLNITSFRNCPVADTPMLEILRRASETVFVPLTIGGGIKDTVDPDGTCISALDVATMYFKSGADKVSIGSDAVIAAEQYYEAGEKLSGKTAIETISSAYGNQAVVVSVDPKRVYVNGPEDTKHHTIRTRYPNSSGQSFCWYQCTIKGGREARDLDVWQLAKAVEAMGAGELLLNCIDKDGSNSGFDLELINDVKTAIKIPVIASSGAGNPGHFAEVFERTTTDAALGAGMFHRGEYTVSDVKDYLSGQGFLVRKPETDI
;
A
#
# COMPACT_ATOMS: atom_id res chain seq x y z
N MET A 1 24.87 -18.74 -2.92
CA MET A 1 25.28 -17.33 -3.11
C MET A 1 25.74 -16.79 -1.77
N PRO A 2 26.33 -15.58 -1.62
CA PRO A 2 26.52 -14.99 -0.29
C PRO A 2 25.16 -14.92 0.44
N THR A 3 25.16 -15.13 1.76
CA THR A 3 23.93 -15.17 2.55
C THR A 3 23.72 -13.89 3.36
N VAL A 4 22.46 -13.57 3.62
CA VAL A 4 22.03 -12.57 4.59
C VAL A 4 21.01 -13.19 5.52
N HIS A 5 21.13 -12.90 6.81
CA HIS A 5 20.18 -13.40 7.80
C HIS A 5 18.97 -12.47 7.86
N LEU A 6 17.78 -13.08 7.78
CA LEU A 6 16.50 -12.40 7.87
C LEU A 6 15.71 -12.96 9.04
N LEU A 7 15.18 -12.08 9.87
CA LEU A 7 14.34 -12.50 10.98
C LEU A 7 13.02 -13.11 10.47
N ASP A 8 12.74 -14.36 10.85
CA ASP A 8 11.44 -15.01 10.58
C ASP A 8 10.38 -14.51 11.57
N TYR A 9 10.22 -13.19 11.58
CA TYR A 9 9.29 -12.49 12.42
C TYR A 9 7.98 -12.33 11.65
N VAL A 10 6.89 -12.91 12.18
CA VAL A 10 5.61 -12.98 11.48
C VAL A 10 4.87 -11.65 11.63
N ALA A 11 5.20 -10.68 10.75
CA ALA A 11 4.29 -9.59 10.44
C ALA A 11 4.47 -9.12 8.99
N GLY A 12 3.55 -9.54 8.11
CA GLY A 12 3.35 -8.96 6.78
C GLY A 12 4.02 -9.73 5.63
N ASN A 13 4.30 -9.00 4.55
CA ASN A 13 4.86 -9.55 3.31
C ASN A 13 6.39 -9.58 3.34
N VAL A 14 6.95 -10.60 3.96
CA VAL A 14 8.41 -10.83 3.95
C VAL A 14 8.88 -11.37 2.59
N ARG A 15 7.97 -11.96 1.80
CA ARG A 15 8.31 -12.61 0.53
C ARG A 15 8.90 -11.65 -0.49
N SER A 16 8.36 -10.45 -0.63
CA SER A 16 8.90 -9.46 -1.55
C SER A 16 10.34 -9.07 -1.20
N LEU A 17 10.69 -9.01 0.09
CA LEU A 17 12.06 -8.77 0.53
C LEU A 17 12.97 -9.94 0.19
N VAL A 18 12.53 -11.19 0.42
CA VAL A 18 13.28 -12.39 0.01
C VAL A 18 13.55 -12.38 -1.49
N ASN A 19 12.52 -12.09 -2.30
CA ASN A 19 12.67 -12.04 -3.75
C ASN A 19 13.61 -10.90 -4.19
N ALA A 20 13.57 -9.76 -3.52
CA ALA A 20 14.48 -8.64 -3.79
C ALA A 20 15.94 -9.00 -3.46
N ILE A 21 16.19 -9.66 -2.32
CA ILE A 21 17.51 -10.17 -1.92
C ILE A 21 18.04 -11.18 -2.94
N ASN A 22 17.20 -12.14 -3.34
CA ASN A 22 17.54 -13.13 -4.37
C ASN A 22 17.85 -12.45 -5.71
N LYS A 23 17.06 -11.44 -6.08
CA LYS A 23 17.23 -10.68 -7.33
C LYS A 23 18.57 -9.96 -7.40
N VAL A 24 19.09 -9.47 -6.27
CA VAL A 24 20.40 -8.79 -6.21
C VAL A 24 21.57 -9.74 -5.95
N GLY A 25 21.34 -11.06 -5.98
CA GLY A 25 22.40 -12.09 -5.98
C GLY A 25 22.79 -12.63 -4.61
N TYR A 26 21.92 -12.51 -3.61
CA TYR A 26 22.12 -13.05 -2.26
C TYR A 26 21.05 -14.10 -1.92
N ASP A 27 21.38 -15.05 -1.04
CA ASP A 27 20.41 -16.00 -0.49
C ASP A 27 19.97 -15.56 0.93
N VAL A 28 18.75 -15.89 1.31
CA VAL A 28 18.23 -15.65 2.67
C VAL A 28 18.46 -16.85 3.57
N GLU A 29 19.07 -16.61 4.72
CA GLU A 29 19.13 -17.54 5.85
C GLU A 29 18.17 -17.07 6.94
N TRP A 30 17.26 -17.94 7.37
CA TRP A 30 16.21 -17.56 8.31
C TRP A 30 16.71 -17.66 9.75
N VAL A 31 16.56 -16.58 10.50
CA VAL A 31 16.71 -16.57 11.96
C VAL A 31 15.38 -17.03 12.56
N LYS A 32 15.31 -18.29 12.99
CA LYS A 32 14.10 -18.89 13.57
C LYS A 32 14.09 -18.82 15.08
N ASN A 33 15.26 -18.76 15.70
CA ASN A 33 15.43 -18.61 17.14
C ASN A 33 16.47 -17.51 17.43
N PRO A 34 16.42 -16.87 18.60
CA PRO A 34 17.37 -15.81 18.94
C PRO A 34 18.83 -16.28 18.95
N GLU A 35 19.08 -17.57 19.17
CA GLU A 35 20.44 -18.15 19.11
C GLU A 35 21.05 -18.16 17.71
N ASP A 36 20.23 -18.12 16.65
CA ASP A 36 20.71 -18.14 15.26
C ASP A 36 21.41 -16.81 14.91
N LEU A 37 21.10 -15.71 15.62
CA LEU A 37 21.67 -14.38 15.38
C LEU A 37 23.18 -14.33 15.57
N LYS A 38 23.77 -15.23 16.37
CA LYS A 38 25.23 -15.29 16.54
C LYS A 38 25.95 -15.64 15.23
N ASN A 39 25.28 -16.37 14.34
CA ASN A 39 25.79 -16.82 13.05
C ASN A 39 25.57 -15.77 11.94
N ALA A 40 24.77 -14.73 12.20
CA ALA A 40 24.50 -13.69 11.22
C ALA A 40 25.74 -12.85 10.96
N ASP A 41 26.25 -12.86 9.72
CA ASP A 41 27.29 -11.92 9.27
C ASP A 41 26.67 -10.60 8.81
N LYS A 42 25.47 -10.66 8.23
CA LYS A 42 24.63 -9.52 7.89
C LYS A 42 23.23 -9.81 8.37
N LEU A 43 22.59 -8.84 9.02
CA LEU A 43 21.24 -8.99 9.55
C LEU A 43 20.31 -7.95 8.93
N ILE A 44 19.17 -8.40 8.45
CA ILE A 44 18.05 -7.53 8.07
C ILE A 44 16.92 -7.75 9.07
N LEU A 45 16.46 -6.68 9.70
CA LEU A 45 15.24 -6.62 10.49
C LEU A 45 14.14 -5.96 9.66
N PRO A 46 13.28 -6.74 9.00
CA PRO A 46 12.08 -6.21 8.38
C PRO A 46 11.04 -5.90 9.46
N GLY A 47 10.09 -5.03 9.14
CA GLY A 47 8.88 -4.93 9.94
C GLY A 47 7.79 -4.16 9.23
N VAL A 48 6.63 -4.79 9.11
CA VAL A 48 5.39 -4.20 8.60
C VAL A 48 4.35 -4.30 9.71
N GLY A 49 3.64 -3.22 9.97
CA GLY A 49 2.48 -3.24 10.86
C GLY A 49 2.59 -2.32 12.05
N HIS A 50 1.81 -2.63 13.09
CA HIS A 50 1.72 -1.83 14.30
C HIS A 50 2.99 -1.95 15.14
N PHE A 51 3.63 -0.83 15.49
CA PHE A 51 4.89 -0.79 16.26
C PHE A 51 4.83 -1.64 17.52
N GLY A 52 3.78 -1.47 18.34
CA GLY A 52 3.62 -2.20 19.59
C GLY A 52 3.49 -3.71 19.39
N HIS A 53 2.79 -4.14 18.33
CA HIS A 53 2.65 -5.55 18.00
C HIS A 53 3.98 -6.16 17.58
N CYS A 54 4.71 -5.45 16.69
CA CYS A 54 6.05 -5.81 16.23
C CYS A 54 7.05 -5.97 17.38
N LEU A 55 7.18 -4.95 18.22
CA LEU A 55 8.19 -4.93 19.28
C LEU A 55 7.84 -5.86 20.45
N SER A 56 6.55 -6.04 20.76
CA SER A 56 6.12 -6.98 21.81
C SER A 56 6.47 -8.41 21.47
N GLN A 57 6.17 -8.88 20.26
CA GLN A 57 6.54 -10.24 19.88
C GLN A 57 8.07 -10.42 19.74
N LEU A 58 8.83 -9.39 19.30
CA LEU A 58 10.30 -9.45 19.31
C LEU A 58 10.85 -9.59 20.74
N SER A 59 10.22 -8.89 21.69
CA SER A 59 10.55 -8.97 23.11
C SER A 59 10.22 -10.33 23.70
N GLU A 60 8.98 -10.80 23.50
CA GLU A 60 8.49 -12.11 23.96
C GLU A 60 9.28 -13.28 23.35
N GLY A 61 9.66 -13.15 22.09
CA GLY A 61 10.52 -14.10 21.39
C GLY A 61 12.00 -14.04 21.82
N GLY A 62 12.40 -13.05 22.63
CA GLY A 62 13.77 -12.92 23.14
C GLY A 62 14.79 -12.41 22.12
N TYR A 63 14.36 -11.72 21.07
CA TYR A 63 15.23 -11.25 19.97
C TYR A 63 15.91 -9.91 20.25
N LEU A 64 15.37 -9.05 21.13
CA LEU A 64 15.86 -7.68 21.32
C LEU A 64 17.33 -7.61 21.74
N GLU A 65 17.73 -8.39 22.75
CA GLU A 65 19.12 -8.38 23.24
C GLU A 65 20.10 -9.00 22.24
N PRO A 66 19.81 -10.13 21.58
CA PRO A 66 20.62 -10.64 20.48
C PRO A 66 20.78 -9.67 19.30
N ILE A 67 19.74 -8.91 18.93
CA ILE A 67 19.83 -7.87 17.90
C ILE A 67 20.80 -6.76 18.33
N LYS A 68 20.69 -6.26 19.58
CA LYS A 68 21.65 -5.27 20.11
C LYS A 68 23.08 -5.78 20.07
N LYS A 69 23.32 -7.03 20.50
CA LYS A 69 24.65 -7.65 20.44
C LYS A 69 25.20 -7.75 19.01
N HIS A 70 24.35 -8.05 18.03
CA HIS A 70 24.75 -8.04 16.62
C HIS A 70 25.22 -6.64 16.20
N ILE A 71 24.44 -5.60 16.53
CA ILE A 71 24.78 -4.21 16.24
C ILE A 71 26.09 -3.80 16.94
N ASP A 72 26.22 -4.08 18.23
CA ASP A 72 27.40 -3.73 19.04
C ASP A 72 28.68 -4.45 18.58
N SER A 73 28.54 -5.61 17.93
CA SER A 73 29.68 -6.35 17.35
C SER A 73 30.25 -5.70 16.08
N GLY A 74 29.62 -4.65 15.56
CA GLY A 74 30.04 -3.97 14.33
C GLY A 74 29.64 -4.68 13.04
N LYS A 75 28.83 -5.75 13.12
CA LYS A 75 28.35 -6.48 11.93
C LYS A 75 27.21 -5.72 11.23
N PRO A 76 27.14 -5.74 9.88
CA PRO A 76 26.10 -5.02 9.14
C PRO A 76 24.68 -5.33 9.61
N PHE A 77 23.90 -4.27 9.85
CA PHE A 77 22.50 -4.32 10.24
C PHE A 77 21.68 -3.39 9.35
N MET A 78 20.58 -3.91 8.80
CA MET A 78 19.58 -3.12 8.07
C MET A 78 18.22 -3.18 8.76
N GLY A 79 17.66 -2.03 9.12
CA GLY A 79 16.27 -1.93 9.59
C GLY A 79 15.34 -1.40 8.49
N ILE A 80 14.21 -2.06 8.23
CA ILE A 80 13.23 -1.62 7.22
C ILE A 80 11.88 -1.31 7.88
N CYS A 81 11.35 -0.10 7.64
CA CYS A 81 10.08 0.39 8.16
C CYS A 81 10.01 0.29 9.69
N VAL A 82 9.28 -0.66 10.27
CA VAL A 82 9.28 -0.86 11.72
C VAL A 82 10.67 -1.28 12.23
N GLY A 83 11.50 -1.90 11.40
CA GLY A 83 12.92 -2.15 11.71
C GLY A 83 13.75 -0.87 11.88
N LEU A 84 13.42 0.21 11.16
CA LEU A 84 13.99 1.54 11.45
C LEU A 84 13.44 2.09 12.76
N GLN A 85 12.12 2.02 12.95
CA GLN A 85 11.44 2.57 14.13
C GLN A 85 11.92 1.86 15.41
N ALA A 86 12.24 0.58 15.35
CA ALA A 86 12.79 -0.19 16.46
C ALA A 86 14.13 0.38 16.98
N LEU A 87 14.89 1.16 16.20
CA LEU A 87 16.12 1.80 16.67
C LEU A 87 15.86 2.98 17.63
N PHE A 88 14.64 3.50 17.64
CA PHE A 88 14.24 4.64 18.47
C PHE A 88 13.79 4.19 19.87
N GLU A 89 13.48 5.15 20.74
CA GLU A 89 13.03 4.89 22.11
C GLU A 89 11.62 4.26 22.15
N GLY A 90 10.78 4.62 21.19
CA GLY A 90 9.43 4.08 21.06
C GLY A 90 8.59 4.86 20.04
N SER A 91 7.28 4.59 20.02
CA SER A 91 6.31 5.24 19.12
C SER A 91 5.13 5.78 19.92
N GLU A 92 4.45 6.81 19.40
CA GLU A 92 3.11 7.22 19.85
C GLU A 92 2.03 6.22 19.44
N GLU A 93 2.32 5.34 18.46
CA GLU A 93 1.40 4.27 18.04
C GLU A 93 1.11 3.29 19.18
N ASP A 94 2.12 2.99 19.99
CA ASP A 94 1.98 2.25 21.24
C ASP A 94 2.94 2.85 22.28
N PRO A 95 2.44 3.75 23.16
CA PRO A 95 3.28 4.46 24.13
C PRO A 95 3.96 3.55 25.15
N ASP A 96 3.35 2.40 25.46
CA ASP A 96 3.78 1.49 26.54
C ASP A 96 4.89 0.52 26.09
N VAL A 97 5.04 0.32 24.77
CA VAL A 97 6.06 -0.58 24.21
C VAL A 97 7.34 0.20 23.87
N PRO A 98 8.51 -0.17 24.44
CA PRO A 98 9.77 0.46 24.11
C PRO A 98 10.38 -0.10 22.82
N GLY A 99 11.16 0.73 22.13
CA GLY A 99 12.10 0.28 21.10
C GLY A 99 13.45 -0.15 21.70
N LEU A 100 14.46 -0.34 20.85
CA LEU A 100 15.82 -0.69 21.26
C LEU A 100 16.54 0.48 21.95
N GLY A 101 16.09 1.72 21.72
CA GLY A 101 16.59 2.92 22.41
C GLY A 101 17.97 3.39 21.97
N LEU A 102 18.43 3.04 20.75
CA LEU A 102 19.70 3.54 20.20
C LEU A 102 19.63 5.04 19.86
N ILE A 103 18.43 5.53 19.56
CA ILE A 103 18.15 6.95 19.28
C ILE A 103 17.13 7.45 20.31
N GLN A 104 17.54 8.45 21.10
CA GLN A 104 16.75 9.06 22.19
C GLN A 104 15.69 10.04 21.64
N LYS A 105 14.78 9.50 20.82
CA LYS A 105 13.66 10.18 20.20
C LYS A 105 12.53 9.17 20.01
N ARG A 106 11.28 9.62 20.04
CA ARG A 106 10.10 8.79 19.74
C ARG A 106 9.51 9.12 18.37
N MET A 107 8.81 8.15 17.77
CA MET A 107 8.01 8.35 16.57
C MET A 107 6.71 9.05 16.92
N SER A 108 6.27 9.97 16.08
CA SER A 108 5.01 10.69 16.25
C SER A 108 4.11 10.52 15.03
N LYS A 109 2.80 10.63 15.23
CA LYS A 109 1.83 10.56 14.13
C LYS A 109 1.93 11.82 13.26
N PHE A 110 1.77 11.68 11.94
CA PHE A 110 1.62 12.84 11.05
C PHE A 110 0.37 13.67 11.39
N ASP A 111 0.47 15.00 11.23
CA ASP A 111 -0.70 15.89 11.30
C ASP A 111 -1.65 15.67 10.12
N ASP A 112 -2.90 15.28 10.37
CA ASP A 112 -3.90 15.01 9.32
C ASP A 112 -4.78 16.24 8.98
N SER A 113 -4.47 17.40 9.57
CA SER A 113 -5.29 18.61 9.37
C SER A 113 -5.33 19.08 7.91
N ALA A 114 -4.21 18.94 7.20
CA ALA A 114 -3.99 19.49 5.85
C ALA A 114 -3.62 18.44 4.80
N LYS A 115 -3.51 17.16 5.16
CA LYS A 115 -3.11 16.07 4.28
C LYS A 115 -3.68 14.75 4.79
N SER A 116 -3.69 13.76 3.92
CA SER A 116 -4.18 12.44 4.28
C SER A 116 -3.21 11.73 5.24
N VAL A 117 -3.69 10.86 6.12
CA VAL A 117 -2.83 9.96 6.94
C VAL A 117 -3.50 8.59 6.96
N PRO A 118 -2.80 7.48 6.65
CA PRO A 118 -1.35 7.30 6.46
C PRO A 118 -0.73 8.01 5.24
N HIS A 119 0.59 8.26 5.32
CA HIS A 119 1.43 8.63 4.18
C HIS A 119 1.63 7.40 3.28
N ILE A 120 0.86 7.32 2.19
CA ILE A 120 0.92 6.21 1.21
C ILE A 120 1.33 6.73 -0.17
N GLY A 121 2.55 6.42 -0.57
CA GLY A 121 3.01 6.68 -1.93
C GLY A 121 4.51 6.85 -2.06
N TRP A 122 4.91 7.52 -3.13
CA TRP A 122 6.31 7.61 -3.54
C TRP A 122 6.88 8.98 -3.19
N ASN A 123 7.88 9.01 -2.30
CA ASN A 123 8.54 10.24 -1.83
C ASN A 123 10.06 10.15 -2.03
N SER A 124 10.78 11.25 -1.88
CA SER A 124 12.25 11.27 -1.96
C SER A 124 12.91 10.71 -0.70
N ALA A 125 14.22 10.49 -0.75
CA ALA A 125 15.09 10.33 0.42
C ALA A 125 16.36 11.17 0.16
N MET A 126 16.35 12.43 0.59
CA MET A 126 17.37 13.43 0.27
C MET A 126 18.38 13.58 1.40
N ASN A 127 19.68 13.51 1.10
CA ASN A 127 20.71 13.68 2.14
C ASN A 127 20.73 15.09 2.71
N THR A 128 20.84 15.19 4.04
CA THR A 128 20.81 16.46 4.78
C THR A 128 22.19 17.13 4.87
N SER A 129 23.27 16.41 4.55
CA SER A 129 24.64 16.88 4.77
C SER A 129 25.05 18.04 3.85
N VAL A 130 25.08 19.22 4.46
CA VAL A 130 25.90 20.40 4.14
C VAL A 130 27.21 20.26 4.94
N GLY A 131 28.31 19.90 4.29
CA GLY A 131 29.66 19.83 4.87
C GLY A 131 30.74 20.20 3.84
N PRO A 132 32.01 20.43 4.23
CA PRO A 132 33.09 20.89 3.32
C PRO A 132 33.41 19.90 2.19
N LEU A 133 33.01 18.64 2.37
CA LEU A 133 33.04 17.56 1.39
C LEU A 133 31.58 17.38 0.95
N GLY A 134 31.26 17.72 -0.31
CA GLY A 134 29.89 17.86 -0.82
C GLY A 134 28.97 16.65 -0.62
N ALA A 135 27.70 16.82 -1.00
CA ALA A 135 26.56 15.92 -0.76
C ALA A 135 26.85 14.41 -1.03
N GLN A 136 27.43 13.70 -0.05
CA GLN A 136 27.62 12.25 -0.15
C GLN A 136 26.28 11.55 0.00
N SER A 137 26.02 10.60 -0.90
CA SER A 137 24.91 9.66 -0.75
C SER A 137 25.39 8.39 -0.09
N PHE A 138 24.51 7.73 0.66
CA PHE A 138 24.83 6.49 1.35
C PHE A 138 23.90 5.37 0.90
N CYS A 139 24.43 4.14 0.87
CA CYS A 139 23.69 2.92 0.55
C CYS A 139 22.81 3.01 -0.71
N GLY A 140 23.33 3.58 -1.80
CA GLY A 140 22.64 3.62 -3.10
C GLY A 140 21.45 4.57 -3.19
N LEU A 141 21.26 5.46 -2.21
CA LEU A 141 20.20 6.48 -2.26
C LEU A 141 20.45 7.49 -3.38
N SER A 142 19.38 8.00 -4.00
CA SER A 142 19.46 9.04 -5.02
C SER A 142 18.42 10.14 -4.78
N PRO A 143 18.81 11.43 -4.85
CA PRO A 143 17.87 12.56 -4.73
C PRO A 143 16.79 12.62 -5.82
N ASP A 144 17.05 12.00 -6.97
CA ASP A 144 16.11 11.99 -8.11
C ASP A 144 15.22 10.75 -8.13
N SER A 145 15.58 9.73 -7.33
CA SER A 145 14.77 8.54 -7.13
C SER A 145 13.60 8.80 -6.20
N LYS A 146 12.57 7.97 -6.36
CA LYS A 146 11.43 7.92 -5.45
C LYS A 146 11.33 6.55 -4.81
N TYR A 147 11.00 6.54 -3.54
CA TYR A 147 10.90 5.37 -2.68
C TYR A 147 9.48 5.26 -2.12
N TYR A 148 9.01 4.03 -1.91
CA TYR A 148 7.65 3.77 -1.45
C TYR A 148 7.55 3.82 0.07
N TYR A 149 6.76 4.77 0.56
CA TYR A 149 6.43 4.98 1.97
C TYR A 149 4.97 4.59 2.22
N VAL A 150 4.72 3.95 3.35
CA VAL A 150 3.39 3.44 3.74
C VAL A 150 3.26 3.39 5.27
N HIS A 151 3.07 4.56 5.90
CA HIS A 151 3.11 4.69 7.37
C HIS A 151 2.30 5.89 7.90
N SER A 152 1.78 5.77 9.13
CA SER A 152 1.12 6.87 9.86
C SER A 152 2.06 7.62 10.81
N TYR A 153 3.11 6.94 11.27
CA TYR A 153 4.04 7.43 12.29
C TYR A 153 5.44 7.59 11.70
N ALA A 154 6.15 8.63 12.11
CA ALA A 154 7.47 8.94 11.59
C ALA A 154 8.37 9.60 12.64
N ALA A 155 9.68 9.54 12.42
CA ALA A 155 10.64 10.34 13.15
C ALA A 155 10.77 11.73 12.49
N PHE A 156 10.18 12.77 13.08
CA PHE A 156 10.33 14.12 12.52
C PHE A 156 11.77 14.62 12.62
N TYR A 157 12.26 15.16 11.50
CA TYR A 157 13.66 15.55 11.40
C TYR A 157 13.91 16.86 12.13
N THR A 158 15.05 16.94 12.82
CA THR A 158 15.52 18.16 13.48
C THR A 158 16.97 18.38 13.08
N PRO A 159 17.28 19.43 12.26
CA PRO A 159 18.60 19.62 11.72
C PRO A 159 19.72 19.65 12.75
N GLY A 160 20.76 18.86 12.54
CA GLY A 160 21.97 18.85 13.36
C GLY A 160 21.80 18.16 14.72
N VAL A 161 20.70 17.46 14.98
CA VAL A 161 20.54 16.66 16.20
C VAL A 161 21.20 15.30 16.03
N LEU A 162 20.77 14.52 15.03
CA LEU A 162 21.33 13.19 14.79
C LEU A 162 22.74 13.26 14.21
N GLU A 163 23.03 14.28 13.39
CA GLU A 163 24.34 14.48 12.80
C GLU A 163 25.43 14.74 13.85
N LYS A 164 25.09 15.41 14.97
CA LYS A 164 26.02 15.60 16.11
C LYS A 164 26.44 14.28 16.75
N ASP A 165 25.55 13.29 16.70
CA ASP A 165 25.81 11.94 17.19
C ASP A 165 26.45 11.05 16.11
N GLY A 166 26.83 11.60 14.96
CA GLY A 166 27.52 10.90 13.88
C GLY A 166 26.60 10.11 12.93
N TRP A 167 25.29 10.39 12.93
CA TRP A 167 24.37 9.81 11.96
C TRP A 167 24.38 10.59 10.64
N SER A 168 24.40 9.86 9.53
CA SER A 168 23.97 10.36 8.23
C SER A 168 22.46 10.24 8.13
N VAL A 169 21.78 11.30 7.66
CA VAL A 169 20.32 11.34 7.55
C VAL A 169 19.92 11.65 6.12
N ALA A 170 18.93 10.91 5.61
CA ALA A 170 18.21 11.24 4.39
C ALA A 170 16.75 11.53 4.76
N THR A 171 16.23 12.68 4.33
CA THR A 171 14.90 13.17 4.69
C THR A 171 13.92 13.10 3.54
N ALA A 172 12.64 13.13 3.91
CA ALA A 172 11.53 13.33 3.01
C ALA A 172 10.58 14.37 3.61
N THR A 173 9.75 14.97 2.76
CA THR A 173 8.77 15.97 3.21
C THR A 173 7.37 15.48 2.88
N TYR A 174 6.48 15.51 3.86
CA TYR A 174 5.06 15.23 3.69
C TYR A 174 4.20 16.39 4.20
N GLY A 175 3.57 17.11 3.27
CA GLY A 175 2.97 18.42 3.57
C GLY A 175 4.05 19.40 4.05
N LYS A 176 3.93 19.87 5.30
CA LYS A 176 4.90 20.78 5.93
C LYS A 176 5.87 20.06 6.88
N GLU A 177 5.72 18.76 7.04
CA GLU A 177 6.49 17.98 8.01
C GLU A 177 7.66 17.30 7.28
N GLU A 178 8.88 17.62 7.72
CA GLU A 178 10.09 16.91 7.29
C GLU A 178 10.38 15.77 8.26
N PHE A 179 10.66 14.59 7.73
CA PHE A 179 10.87 13.38 8.51
C PHE A 179 12.04 12.58 7.96
N ILE A 180 12.52 11.66 8.78
CA ILE A 180 13.62 10.76 8.45
C ILE A 180 13.12 9.67 7.49
N GLY A 181 13.67 9.68 6.27
CA GLY A 181 13.45 8.65 5.25
C GLY A 181 14.45 7.50 5.35
N ALA A 182 15.71 7.79 5.70
CA ALA A 182 16.74 6.80 6.00
C ALA A 182 17.83 7.36 6.92
N ILE A 183 18.54 6.48 7.62
CA ILE A 183 19.68 6.81 8.48
C ILE A 183 20.81 5.80 8.32
N ALA A 184 22.04 6.25 8.55
CA ALA A 184 23.20 5.37 8.63
C ALA A 184 24.21 5.85 9.69
N LYS A 185 24.83 4.90 10.41
CA LYS A 185 25.93 5.16 11.35
C LYS A 185 26.73 3.88 11.57
N GLY A 186 28.02 3.90 11.21
CA GLY A 186 28.87 2.71 11.31
C GLY A 186 28.27 1.53 10.54
N ASN A 187 28.02 0.41 11.22
CA ASN A 187 27.43 -0.79 10.63
C ASN A 187 25.90 -0.77 10.48
N ILE A 188 25.24 0.31 10.91
CA ILE A 188 23.78 0.46 10.90
C ILE A 188 23.35 1.21 9.64
N PHE A 189 22.40 0.64 8.91
CA PHE A 189 21.61 1.32 7.90
C PHE A 189 20.13 1.07 8.18
N ALA A 190 19.26 2.05 7.98
CA ALA A 190 17.83 1.83 8.12
C ALA A 190 17.01 2.75 7.22
N THR A 191 15.86 2.27 6.74
CA THR A 191 14.95 3.01 5.87
C THR A 191 13.54 3.00 6.43
N GLN A 192 12.85 4.15 6.38
CA GLN A 192 11.42 4.24 6.70
C GLN A 192 10.57 3.76 5.52
N PHE A 193 11.06 3.94 4.30
CA PHE A 193 10.47 3.37 3.09
C PHE A 193 10.81 1.87 2.97
N HIS A 194 10.05 1.19 2.11
CA HIS A 194 10.25 -0.22 1.75
C HIS A 194 11.06 -0.35 0.48
N PRO A 195 12.37 -0.65 0.53
CA PRO A 195 13.19 -0.79 -0.68
C PRO A 195 12.72 -1.94 -1.56
N GLU A 196 12.25 -3.05 -1.00
CA GLU A 196 11.65 -4.17 -1.73
C GLU A 196 10.35 -3.81 -2.49
N LYS A 197 9.77 -2.63 -2.19
CA LYS A 197 8.59 -2.05 -2.86
C LYS A 197 8.89 -0.78 -3.65
N SER A 198 10.17 -0.42 -3.77
CA SER A 198 10.60 0.82 -4.41
C SER A 198 11.16 0.60 -5.83
N GLY A 199 10.79 -0.51 -6.49
CA GLY A 199 11.29 -0.87 -7.81
C GLY A 199 12.82 -0.94 -7.85
N GLN A 200 13.41 -0.54 -8.98
CA GLN A 200 14.87 -0.54 -9.16
C GLN A 200 15.59 0.35 -8.13
N ALA A 201 15.05 1.52 -7.76
CA ALA A 201 15.65 2.38 -6.75
C ALA A 201 15.88 1.66 -5.41
N GLY A 202 14.92 0.85 -5.03
CA GLY A 202 14.98 0.04 -3.82
C GLY A 202 15.88 -1.19 -3.94
N LEU A 203 15.87 -1.88 -5.09
CA LEU A 203 16.83 -2.96 -5.35
C LEU A 203 18.28 -2.46 -5.28
N ARG A 204 18.56 -1.25 -5.78
CA ARG A 204 19.88 -0.61 -5.65
C ARG A 204 20.26 -0.39 -4.19
N THR A 205 19.29 0.01 -3.38
CA THR A 205 19.47 0.28 -1.95
C THR A 205 19.81 -1.01 -1.20
N ILE A 206 19.09 -2.10 -1.47
CA ILE A 206 19.36 -3.43 -0.88
C ILE A 206 20.73 -3.93 -1.32
N ARG A 207 21.04 -3.85 -2.62
CA ARG A 207 22.34 -4.27 -3.16
C ARG A 207 23.50 -3.51 -2.52
N ALA A 208 23.40 -2.19 -2.43
CA ALA A 208 24.44 -1.36 -1.83
C ALA A 208 24.70 -1.72 -0.36
N PHE A 209 23.65 -2.00 0.43
CA PHE A 209 23.81 -2.51 1.79
C PHE A 209 24.53 -3.87 1.83
N LEU A 210 24.09 -4.81 0.99
CA LEU A 210 24.62 -6.17 0.98
C LEU A 210 26.07 -6.25 0.49
N ASP A 211 26.43 -5.43 -0.50
CA ASP A 211 27.79 -5.33 -1.06
C ASP A 211 28.75 -4.52 -0.14
N GLY A 212 28.22 -3.79 0.84
CA GLY A 212 29.00 -2.98 1.77
C GLY A 212 29.31 -1.56 1.28
N ASP A 213 28.62 -1.09 0.24
CA ASP A 213 28.78 0.22 -0.38
C ASP A 213 28.09 1.32 0.44
N GLN A 214 28.67 1.65 1.59
CA GLN A 214 28.03 2.58 2.54
C GLN A 214 28.09 4.05 2.15
N MET A 215 29.15 4.52 1.46
CA MET A 215 29.26 5.91 1.04
C MET A 215 29.68 6.01 -0.43
N GLN A 216 28.94 6.80 -1.19
CA GLN A 216 29.17 7.04 -2.61
C GLN A 216 29.30 8.55 -2.87
N SER A 217 30.29 8.93 -3.69
CA SER A 217 30.40 10.28 -4.22
C SER A 217 29.22 10.54 -5.16
N PRO A 218 28.51 11.69 -5.05
CA PRO A 218 27.39 11.98 -5.94
C PRO A 218 27.88 12.06 -7.39
N THR A 219 27.12 11.47 -8.31
CA THR A 219 27.28 11.74 -9.74
C THR A 219 26.97 13.22 -10.01
N PRO A 220 27.84 13.98 -10.68
CA PRO A 220 27.61 15.40 -10.92
C PRO A 220 26.67 15.57 -12.13
N ASP A 221 25.35 15.54 -11.92
CA ASP A 221 24.42 16.30 -12.77
C ASP A 221 22.98 16.39 -12.22
N THR A 222 22.51 17.61 -11.94
CA THR A 222 21.45 18.30 -12.70
C THR A 222 20.74 19.38 -11.86
N SER A 223 20.68 20.54 -12.48
CA SER A 223 20.06 21.80 -12.13
C SER A 223 18.51 21.76 -12.11
N VAL A 224 17.93 20.88 -11.30
CA VAL A 224 16.48 20.89 -11.07
C VAL A 224 16.16 21.72 -9.83
N SER A 225 15.28 22.72 -9.96
CA SER A 225 14.84 23.57 -8.85
C SER A 225 14.34 22.70 -7.69
N ARG A 226 14.81 22.99 -6.46
CA ARG A 226 14.48 22.23 -5.25
C ARG A 226 12.96 22.10 -5.05
N GLU A 227 12.18 23.12 -5.42
CA GLU A 227 10.73 23.19 -5.19
C GLU A 227 9.92 22.07 -5.86
N ASN A 228 10.35 21.54 -7.01
CA ASN A 228 9.62 20.49 -7.74
C ASN A 228 9.96 19.05 -7.29
N LYS A 229 10.81 18.86 -6.28
CA LYS A 229 11.26 17.52 -5.85
C LYS A 229 10.54 16.99 -4.60
N TYR A 230 9.81 17.82 -3.87
CA TYR A 230 9.23 17.47 -2.57
C TYR A 230 7.80 16.94 -2.66
N GLY A 231 7.44 16.06 -1.73
CA GLY A 231 6.11 15.49 -1.61
C GLY A 231 5.92 14.20 -2.42
N LEU A 232 4.70 13.67 -2.27
CA LEU A 232 4.25 12.46 -2.96
C LEU A 232 4.12 12.70 -4.46
N THR A 233 4.56 11.73 -5.26
CA THR A 233 4.21 11.70 -6.68
C THR A 233 2.72 11.43 -6.87
N ARG A 234 2.16 11.82 -8.02
CA ARG A 234 0.84 11.38 -8.47
C ARG A 234 0.88 9.88 -8.72
N ARG A 235 0.29 9.10 -7.80
CA ARG A 235 0.32 7.63 -7.81
C ARG A 235 -0.67 7.09 -8.84
N VAL A 236 -0.16 6.32 -9.80
CA VAL A 236 -0.95 5.68 -10.86
C VAL A 236 -1.02 4.17 -10.60
N ILE A 237 -2.22 3.69 -10.30
CA ILE A 237 -2.48 2.28 -9.95
C ILE A 237 -3.00 1.54 -11.18
N ALA A 238 -2.42 0.39 -11.49
CA ALA A 238 -2.93 -0.52 -12.51
C ALA A 238 -3.74 -1.64 -11.86
N CYS A 239 -4.95 -1.87 -12.35
CA CYS A 239 -5.86 -2.86 -11.79
C CYS A 239 -6.19 -3.96 -12.79
N LEU A 240 -6.26 -5.20 -12.31
CA LEU A 240 -6.72 -6.35 -13.08
C LEU A 240 -7.77 -7.17 -12.32
N ASP A 241 -8.81 -7.53 -13.05
CA ASP A 241 -9.79 -8.52 -12.63
C ASP A 241 -9.21 -9.93 -12.81
N VAL A 242 -9.32 -10.78 -11.79
CA VAL A 242 -8.98 -12.20 -11.91
C VAL A 242 -10.26 -13.02 -11.78
N ARG A 243 -10.57 -13.80 -12.82
CA ARG A 243 -11.74 -14.69 -12.91
C ARG A 243 -11.33 -16.10 -13.31
N THR A 244 -12.18 -17.08 -13.03
CA THR A 244 -12.10 -18.41 -13.65
C THR A 244 -12.99 -18.48 -14.89
N ASN A 245 -12.48 -18.99 -16.01
CA ASN A 245 -13.28 -19.25 -17.21
C ASN A 245 -14.00 -20.61 -17.15
N ASP A 246 -14.85 -20.90 -18.14
CA ASP A 246 -15.60 -22.17 -18.23
C ASP A 246 -14.70 -23.43 -18.24
N SER A 247 -13.43 -23.29 -18.61
CA SER A 247 -12.42 -24.36 -18.63
C SER A 247 -11.68 -24.54 -17.29
N GLY A 248 -11.98 -23.71 -16.29
CA GLY A 248 -11.25 -23.70 -15.02
C GLY A 248 -9.93 -22.92 -15.06
N ASP A 249 -9.63 -22.16 -16.13
CA ASP A 249 -8.43 -21.32 -16.20
C ASP A 249 -8.64 -19.98 -15.50
N LEU A 250 -7.59 -19.47 -14.84
CA LEU A 250 -7.59 -18.08 -14.38
C LEU A 250 -7.29 -17.15 -15.56
N VAL A 251 -8.21 -16.24 -15.82
CA VAL A 251 -8.16 -15.27 -16.90
C VAL A 251 -8.31 -13.86 -16.36
N VAL A 252 -7.70 -12.92 -17.08
CA VAL A 252 -7.92 -11.49 -16.88
C VAL A 252 -8.99 -11.06 -17.88
N THR A 253 -10.08 -10.47 -17.39
CA THR A 253 -11.20 -10.03 -18.23
C THR A 253 -11.25 -8.51 -18.38
N LYS A 254 -11.87 -8.08 -19.49
CA LYS A 254 -12.18 -6.69 -19.80
C LYS A 254 -13.10 -6.11 -18.71
N GLY A 255 -12.71 -4.97 -18.13
CA GLY A 255 -13.48 -4.21 -17.14
C GLY A 255 -14.74 -3.55 -17.70
N ASP A 256 -15.56 -4.30 -18.46
CA ASP A 256 -16.84 -3.85 -18.98
C ASP A 256 -17.95 -4.72 -18.34
N GLN A 257 -18.75 -4.07 -17.49
CA GLN A 257 -20.01 -4.51 -16.88
C GLN A 257 -19.97 -5.66 -15.85
N TYR A 258 -20.52 -5.34 -14.66
CA TYR A 258 -20.87 -6.22 -13.53
C TYR A 258 -21.83 -7.39 -13.86
N ASP A 259 -22.09 -7.68 -15.13
CA ASP A 259 -23.15 -8.60 -15.57
C ASP A 259 -22.61 -9.75 -16.43
N VAL A 260 -21.65 -10.51 -15.88
CA VAL A 260 -21.21 -11.78 -16.49
C VAL A 260 -21.48 -12.92 -15.52
N ARG A 261 -22.51 -13.70 -15.88
CA ARG A 261 -23.10 -14.82 -15.13
C ARG A 261 -22.07 -15.95 -14.94
N GLU A 262 -21.78 -16.32 -13.70
CA GLU A 262 -21.45 -17.72 -13.41
C GLU A 262 -22.76 -18.50 -13.47
N LYS A 263 -22.87 -19.48 -14.37
CA LYS A 263 -24.00 -20.42 -14.36
C LYS A 263 -23.84 -21.31 -13.13
N ASP A 264 -24.87 -21.37 -12.29
CA ASP A 264 -24.97 -22.36 -11.23
C ASP A 264 -24.80 -23.76 -11.83
N GLY A 265 -23.74 -24.48 -11.44
CA GLY A 265 -23.53 -25.88 -11.82
C GLY A 265 -22.16 -26.28 -12.36
N VAL A 266 -21.19 -25.36 -12.49
CA VAL A 266 -19.81 -25.78 -12.79
C VAL A 266 -19.12 -26.23 -11.50
N ASN A 267 -18.94 -27.53 -11.35
CA ASN A 267 -18.08 -28.10 -10.31
C ASN A 267 -16.63 -27.63 -10.57
N SER A 268 -16.20 -26.54 -9.94
CA SER A 268 -14.81 -26.07 -9.92
C SER A 268 -13.87 -26.96 -9.08
N GLY A 269 -14.14 -28.27 -9.03
CA GLY A 269 -13.27 -29.29 -8.42
C GLY A 269 -12.15 -29.79 -9.35
N GLY A 270 -11.98 -29.16 -10.51
CA GLY A 270 -10.85 -29.42 -11.41
C GLY A 270 -9.63 -28.57 -11.05
N GLN A 271 -8.43 -29.13 -11.19
CA GLN A 271 -7.17 -28.37 -11.08
C GLN A 271 -7.23 -27.12 -11.96
N VAL A 272 -7.14 -25.95 -11.33
CA VAL A 272 -7.08 -24.67 -12.02
C VAL A 272 -5.84 -24.62 -12.91
N ARG A 273 -6.03 -24.27 -14.19
CA ARG A 273 -4.97 -24.25 -15.20
C ARG A 273 -4.60 -22.81 -15.54
N ASN A 274 -3.36 -22.60 -16.01
CA ASN A 274 -2.88 -21.35 -16.59
C ASN A 274 -2.82 -20.10 -15.66
N LEU A 275 -2.19 -20.25 -14.49
CA LEU A 275 -1.88 -19.15 -13.55
C LEU A 275 -1.00 -18.04 -14.13
N GLY A 276 -0.38 -18.24 -15.31
CA GLY A 276 0.59 -17.31 -15.89
C GLY A 276 -0.01 -15.97 -16.34
N LYS A 277 -1.27 -15.95 -16.81
CA LYS A 277 -1.84 -14.73 -17.41
C LYS A 277 -1.95 -13.54 -16.44
N PRO A 278 -2.51 -13.69 -15.21
CA PRO A 278 -2.51 -12.59 -14.25
C PRO A 278 -1.10 -12.16 -13.82
N VAL A 279 -0.18 -13.11 -13.70
CA VAL A 279 1.21 -12.87 -13.30
C VAL A 279 1.95 -12.06 -14.37
N ASP A 280 1.87 -12.50 -15.64
CA ASP A 280 2.49 -11.82 -16.79
C ASP A 280 1.92 -10.41 -16.97
N MET A 281 0.62 -10.24 -16.73
CA MET A 281 -0.02 -8.93 -16.80
C MET A 281 0.47 -8.00 -15.69
N ALA A 282 0.56 -8.49 -14.44
CA ALA A 282 1.09 -7.71 -13.32
C ALA A 282 2.55 -7.29 -13.58
N LYS A 283 3.37 -8.21 -14.09
CA LYS A 283 4.75 -7.93 -14.53
C LYS A 283 4.79 -6.86 -15.61
N LYS A 284 3.94 -6.98 -16.63
CA LYS A 284 3.83 -5.98 -17.70
C LYS A 284 3.46 -4.60 -17.16
N TYR A 285 2.50 -4.51 -16.23
CA TYR A 285 2.15 -3.23 -15.60
C TYR A 285 3.30 -2.63 -14.81
N TYR A 286 4.04 -3.44 -14.05
CA TYR A 286 5.24 -3.01 -13.34
C TYR A 286 6.32 -2.46 -14.29
N GLU A 287 6.63 -3.19 -15.37
CA GLU A 287 7.61 -2.78 -16.38
C GLU A 287 7.17 -1.51 -17.14
N GLN A 288 5.85 -1.32 -17.29
CA GLN A 288 5.25 -0.09 -17.81
C GLN A 288 5.16 1.04 -16.77
N GLY A 289 5.76 0.88 -15.59
CA GLY A 289 5.88 1.93 -14.59
C GLY A 289 4.69 2.06 -13.64
N ALA A 290 3.81 1.06 -13.50
CA ALA A 290 2.77 1.07 -12.46
C ALA A 290 3.36 1.36 -11.08
N ASP A 291 2.74 2.25 -10.32
CA ASP A 291 3.16 2.58 -8.95
C ASP A 291 2.66 1.56 -7.93
N GLU A 292 1.65 0.80 -8.32
CA GLU A 292 0.97 -0.23 -7.54
C GLU A 292 0.17 -1.11 -8.50
N VAL A 293 0.05 -2.40 -8.20
CA VAL A 293 -0.80 -3.34 -8.94
C VAL A 293 -1.90 -3.88 -8.03
N THR A 294 -3.15 -3.68 -8.43
CA THR A 294 -4.33 -4.20 -7.72
C THR A 294 -4.91 -5.42 -8.43
N PHE A 295 -5.11 -6.49 -7.69
CA PHE A 295 -5.83 -7.69 -8.12
C PHE A 295 -7.23 -7.67 -7.51
N LEU A 296 -8.25 -7.68 -8.35
CA LEU A 296 -9.63 -7.89 -7.91
C LEU A 296 -9.99 -9.35 -8.11
N ASN A 297 -9.98 -10.11 -7.02
CA ASN A 297 -10.45 -11.48 -6.98
C ASN A 297 -11.97 -11.50 -6.96
N ILE A 298 -12.54 -11.65 -8.15
CA ILE A 298 -13.97 -11.80 -8.37
C ILE A 298 -14.33 -13.26 -8.68
N THR A 299 -13.41 -14.16 -8.36
CA THR A 299 -13.57 -15.60 -8.55
C THR A 299 -14.24 -16.22 -7.34
N SER A 300 -15.28 -17.01 -7.56
CA SER A 300 -15.91 -17.79 -6.50
C SER A 300 -15.25 -19.18 -6.39
N PHE A 301 -14.21 -19.32 -5.56
CA PHE A 301 -13.60 -20.63 -5.27
C PHE A 301 -14.44 -21.46 -4.28
N ARG A 302 -15.70 -21.74 -4.64
CA ARG A 302 -16.60 -22.58 -3.83
C ARG A 302 -15.95 -23.96 -3.62
N ASN A 303 -15.96 -24.44 -2.38
CA ASN A 303 -15.43 -25.75 -1.97
C ASN A 303 -13.90 -25.91 -2.14
N CYS A 304 -13.13 -24.82 -2.20
CA CYS A 304 -11.67 -24.85 -2.15
C CYS A 304 -11.20 -24.35 -0.77
N PRO A 305 -10.30 -25.07 -0.07
CA PRO A 305 -9.70 -24.56 1.16
C PRO A 305 -9.01 -23.22 0.90
N VAL A 306 -9.12 -22.27 1.83
CA VAL A 306 -8.51 -20.93 1.69
C VAL A 306 -7.01 -21.02 1.40
N ALA A 307 -6.32 -21.93 2.09
CA ALA A 307 -4.88 -22.16 1.94
C ALA A 307 -4.46 -22.60 0.51
N ASP A 308 -5.40 -23.20 -0.23
CA ASP A 308 -5.19 -23.71 -1.59
C ASP A 308 -5.74 -22.75 -2.65
N THR A 309 -6.23 -21.58 -2.25
CA THR A 309 -6.81 -20.63 -3.20
C THR A 309 -5.76 -20.21 -4.24
N PRO A 310 -6.05 -20.34 -5.54
CA PRO A 310 -5.12 -19.99 -6.61
C PRO A 310 -4.58 -18.55 -6.57
N MET A 311 -5.35 -17.63 -5.98
CA MET A 311 -4.93 -16.24 -5.81
C MET A 311 -3.69 -16.09 -4.92
N LEU A 312 -3.50 -16.97 -3.92
CA LEU A 312 -2.27 -16.98 -3.12
C LEU A 312 -1.08 -17.31 -4.01
N GLU A 313 -1.21 -18.29 -4.90
CA GLU A 313 -0.15 -18.66 -5.83
C GLU A 313 0.13 -17.58 -6.90
N ILE A 314 -0.91 -16.90 -7.39
CA ILE A 314 -0.74 -15.74 -8.28
C ILE A 314 0.10 -14.66 -7.60
N LEU A 315 -0.22 -14.31 -6.37
CA LEU A 315 0.55 -13.31 -5.62
C LEU A 315 1.99 -13.76 -5.37
N ARG A 316 2.20 -15.06 -5.05
CA ARG A 316 3.55 -15.61 -4.85
C ARG A 316 4.40 -15.41 -6.10
N ARG A 317 3.88 -15.80 -7.26
CA ARG A 317 4.58 -15.66 -8.54
C ARG A 317 4.73 -14.21 -8.98
N ALA A 318 3.70 -13.38 -8.82
CA ALA A 318 3.80 -11.95 -9.16
C ALA A 318 4.89 -11.26 -8.33
N SER A 319 4.96 -11.56 -7.03
CA SER A 319 5.95 -10.98 -6.12
C SER A 319 7.41 -11.35 -6.44
N GLU A 320 7.67 -12.35 -7.29
CA GLU A 320 9.04 -12.73 -7.71
C GLU A 320 9.67 -11.70 -8.65
N THR A 321 8.86 -10.90 -9.34
CA THR A 321 9.33 -9.95 -10.36
C THR A 321 8.75 -8.54 -10.21
N VAL A 322 7.64 -8.40 -9.48
CA VAL A 322 6.96 -7.12 -9.27
C VAL A 322 7.37 -6.52 -7.94
N PHE A 323 8.30 -5.55 -7.99
CA PHE A 323 8.86 -4.86 -6.81
C PHE A 323 8.16 -3.53 -6.52
N VAL A 324 6.83 -3.52 -6.65
CA VAL A 324 5.93 -2.42 -6.25
C VAL A 324 4.82 -3.00 -5.36
N PRO A 325 4.03 -2.16 -4.67
CA PRO A 325 2.93 -2.62 -3.84
C PRO A 325 1.90 -3.45 -4.62
N LEU A 326 1.47 -4.55 -4.01
CA LEU A 326 0.42 -5.44 -4.49
C LEU A 326 -0.81 -5.34 -3.58
N THR A 327 -1.95 -4.95 -4.12
CA THR A 327 -3.22 -4.91 -3.39
C THR A 327 -4.11 -6.06 -3.86
N ILE A 328 -4.74 -6.78 -2.93
CA ILE A 328 -5.69 -7.86 -3.24
C ILE A 328 -7.07 -7.52 -2.68
N GLY A 329 -8.09 -7.46 -3.54
CA GLY A 329 -9.48 -7.32 -3.15
C GLY A 329 -10.28 -8.58 -3.43
N GLY A 330 -11.27 -8.87 -2.58
CA GLY A 330 -12.21 -9.99 -2.77
C GLY A 330 -11.82 -11.28 -2.04
N GLY A 331 -12.74 -11.76 -1.19
CA GLY A 331 -12.54 -12.98 -0.39
C GLY A 331 -11.94 -12.75 1.01
N ILE A 332 -11.63 -11.50 1.38
CA ILE A 332 -11.03 -11.14 2.68
C ILE A 332 -12.13 -10.97 3.73
N LYS A 333 -12.55 -12.07 4.35
CA LYS A 333 -13.63 -12.12 5.33
C LYS A 333 -13.58 -13.37 6.19
N ASP A 334 -14.36 -13.38 7.27
CA ASP A 334 -14.63 -14.60 8.02
C ASP A 334 -15.26 -15.63 7.09
N THR A 335 -14.71 -16.84 7.09
CA THR A 335 -15.15 -17.92 6.20
C THR A 335 -15.06 -19.28 6.88
N VAL A 336 -15.67 -20.28 6.26
CA VAL A 336 -15.61 -21.67 6.70
C VAL A 336 -15.04 -22.50 5.56
N ASP A 337 -13.95 -23.20 5.82
CA ASP A 337 -13.32 -24.10 4.86
C ASP A 337 -14.21 -25.32 4.59
N PRO A 338 -13.97 -26.06 3.48
CA PRO A 338 -14.76 -27.24 3.12
C PRO A 338 -14.76 -28.35 4.18
N ASP A 339 -13.74 -28.39 5.04
CA ASP A 339 -13.62 -29.33 6.17
C ASP A 339 -14.37 -28.89 7.43
N GLY A 340 -15.01 -27.70 7.40
CA GLY A 340 -15.73 -27.10 8.53
C GLY A 340 -14.90 -26.19 9.42
N THR A 341 -13.61 -26.00 9.13
CA THR A 341 -12.74 -25.10 9.91
C THR A 341 -13.16 -23.65 9.71
N CYS A 342 -13.45 -22.93 10.80
CA CYS A 342 -13.68 -21.49 10.76
C CYS A 342 -12.34 -20.75 10.66
N ILE A 343 -12.22 -19.87 9.67
CA ILE A 343 -11.03 -19.05 9.42
C ILE A 343 -11.44 -17.59 9.52
N SER A 344 -10.75 -16.84 10.38
CA SER A 344 -11.02 -15.41 10.58
C SER A 344 -10.56 -14.57 9.39
N ALA A 345 -11.15 -13.40 9.19
CA ALA A 345 -10.71 -12.43 8.19
C ALA A 345 -9.23 -12.05 8.37
N LEU A 346 -8.76 -12.00 9.62
CA LEU A 346 -7.36 -11.75 9.96
C LEU A 346 -6.45 -12.89 9.46
N ASP A 347 -6.85 -14.14 9.65
CA ASP A 347 -6.08 -15.30 9.16
C ASP A 347 -6.05 -15.35 7.63
N VAL A 348 -7.20 -15.06 6.99
CA VAL A 348 -7.27 -14.93 5.53
C VAL A 348 -6.31 -13.84 5.04
N ALA A 349 -6.37 -12.63 5.62
CA ALA A 349 -5.46 -11.53 5.28
C ALA A 349 -3.99 -11.91 5.52
N THR A 350 -3.70 -12.58 6.63
CA THR A 350 -2.35 -13.09 6.95
C THR A 350 -1.82 -14.01 5.87
N MET A 351 -2.64 -14.93 5.35
CA MET A 351 -2.27 -15.82 4.24
C MET A 351 -1.97 -15.04 2.95
N TYR A 352 -2.77 -14.01 2.65
CA TYR A 352 -2.54 -13.13 1.52
C TYR A 352 -1.24 -12.32 1.65
N PHE A 353 -0.97 -11.75 2.83
CA PHE A 353 0.27 -11.01 3.09
C PHE A 353 1.50 -11.91 2.96
N LYS A 354 1.48 -13.11 3.55
CA LYS A 354 2.55 -14.12 3.40
C LYS A 354 2.75 -14.59 1.96
N SER A 355 1.72 -14.43 1.12
CA SER A 355 1.76 -14.81 -0.28
C SER A 355 2.21 -13.69 -1.21
N GLY A 356 2.37 -12.45 -0.74
CA GLY A 356 2.95 -11.36 -1.52
C GLY A 356 2.09 -10.09 -1.60
N ALA A 357 0.87 -10.08 -1.05
CA ALA A 357 0.07 -8.87 -0.94
C ALA A 357 0.68 -7.92 0.12
N ASP A 358 0.56 -6.62 -0.09
CA ASP A 358 0.93 -5.60 0.90
C ASP A 358 -0.31 -4.95 1.51
N LYS A 359 -1.43 -4.99 0.79
CA LYS A 359 -2.72 -4.44 1.20
C LYS A 359 -3.85 -5.39 0.84
N VAL A 360 -4.86 -5.43 1.69
CA VAL A 360 -6.11 -6.14 1.43
C VAL A 360 -7.25 -5.14 1.25
N SER A 361 -8.15 -5.43 0.30
CA SER A 361 -9.31 -4.60 0.02
C SER A 361 -10.60 -5.28 0.49
N ILE A 362 -11.34 -4.59 1.37
CA ILE A 362 -12.62 -5.02 1.94
C ILE A 362 -13.76 -4.30 1.22
N GLY A 363 -14.70 -5.06 0.67
CA GLY A 363 -15.83 -4.53 -0.11
C GLY A 363 -17.15 -4.62 0.66
N SER A 364 -17.99 -5.61 0.33
CA SER A 364 -19.34 -5.75 0.89
C SER A 364 -19.40 -5.78 2.42
N ASP A 365 -18.44 -6.41 3.07
CA ASP A 365 -18.40 -6.50 4.53
C ASP A 365 -18.12 -5.14 5.19
N ALA A 366 -17.49 -4.19 4.48
CA ALA A 366 -17.30 -2.83 4.98
C ALA A 366 -18.65 -2.09 5.11
N VAL A 367 -19.58 -2.32 4.17
CA VAL A 367 -20.92 -1.74 4.21
C VAL A 367 -21.73 -2.31 5.37
N ILE A 368 -21.67 -3.64 5.56
CA ILE A 368 -22.34 -4.33 6.68
C ILE A 368 -21.75 -3.85 8.02
N ALA A 369 -20.43 -3.73 8.11
CA ALA A 369 -19.76 -3.21 9.29
C ALA A 369 -20.19 -1.76 9.60
N ALA A 370 -20.31 -0.91 8.59
CA ALA A 370 -20.75 0.48 8.76
C ALA A 370 -22.21 0.56 9.26
N GLU A 371 -23.11 -0.26 8.73
CA GLU A 371 -24.48 -0.37 9.24
C GLU A 371 -24.50 -0.75 10.73
N GLN A 372 -23.74 -1.78 11.11
CA GLN A 372 -23.61 -2.22 12.50
C GLN A 372 -23.01 -1.14 13.41
N TYR A 373 -22.04 -0.37 12.90
CA TYR A 373 -21.44 0.74 13.63
C TYR A 373 -22.45 1.84 13.96
N TYR A 374 -23.28 2.24 13.00
CA TYR A 374 -24.34 3.22 13.25
C TYR A 374 -25.47 2.65 14.12
N GLU A 375 -25.86 1.39 13.94
CA GLU A 375 -26.81 0.69 14.82
C GLU A 375 -26.32 0.63 16.27
N ALA A 376 -25.02 0.47 16.48
CA ALA A 376 -24.38 0.48 17.79
C ALA A 376 -24.17 1.89 18.39
N GLY A 377 -24.62 2.94 17.69
CA GLY A 377 -24.45 4.33 18.12
C GLY A 377 -23.01 4.81 18.00
N GLU A 378 -22.38 4.55 16.84
CA GLU A 378 -21.02 4.96 16.48
C GLU A 378 -19.93 4.34 17.39
N LYS A 379 -20.16 3.10 17.82
CA LYS A 379 -19.23 2.35 18.68
C LYS A 379 -18.50 1.28 17.89
N LEU A 380 -17.17 1.26 18.06
CA LEU A 380 -16.31 0.21 17.54
C LEU A 380 -16.59 -1.12 18.24
N SER A 381 -16.64 -2.19 17.45
CA SER A 381 -16.92 -3.53 17.94
C SER A 381 -15.65 -4.27 18.35
N GLY A 382 -14.51 -3.88 17.76
CA GLY A 382 -13.23 -4.57 17.84
C GLY A 382 -13.20 -5.92 17.12
N LYS A 383 -14.20 -6.23 16.29
CA LYS A 383 -14.42 -7.56 15.70
C LYS A 383 -14.55 -7.56 14.19
N THR A 384 -14.74 -6.41 13.56
CA THR A 384 -14.84 -6.36 12.10
C THR A 384 -13.48 -6.67 11.47
N ALA A 385 -13.50 -7.17 10.23
CA ALA A 385 -12.27 -7.41 9.47
C ALA A 385 -11.37 -6.16 9.41
N ILE A 386 -11.97 -4.96 9.26
CA ILE A 386 -11.24 -3.68 9.23
C ILE A 386 -10.49 -3.47 10.56
N GLU A 387 -11.19 -3.59 11.69
CA GLU A 387 -10.61 -3.39 13.03
C GLU A 387 -9.52 -4.43 13.34
N THR A 388 -9.77 -5.71 13.06
CA THR A 388 -8.81 -6.78 13.40
C THR A 388 -7.55 -6.73 12.55
N ILE A 389 -7.69 -6.44 11.25
CA ILE A 389 -6.55 -6.40 10.33
C ILE A 389 -5.73 -5.14 10.56
N SER A 390 -6.37 -3.97 10.73
CA SER A 390 -5.67 -2.72 11.00
C SER A 390 -4.97 -2.72 12.36
N SER A 391 -5.54 -3.36 13.38
CA SER A 391 -4.88 -3.50 14.69
C SER A 391 -3.59 -4.32 14.62
N ALA A 392 -3.53 -5.33 13.75
CA ALA A 392 -2.35 -6.18 13.59
C ALA A 392 -1.32 -5.58 12.62
N TYR A 393 -1.78 -5.07 11.48
CA TYR A 393 -0.95 -4.67 10.33
C TYR A 393 -0.91 -3.16 10.07
N GLY A 394 -1.50 -2.36 10.96
CA GLY A 394 -1.67 -0.92 10.81
C GLY A 394 -2.75 -0.55 9.79
N ASN A 395 -3.27 0.67 9.89
CA ASN A 395 -4.33 1.15 9.00
C ASN A 395 -3.93 1.05 7.52
N GLN A 396 -2.65 1.28 7.22
CA GLN A 396 -2.09 1.25 5.87
C GLN A 396 -2.27 -0.07 5.12
N ALA A 397 -2.52 -1.17 5.82
CA ALA A 397 -2.72 -2.49 5.23
C ALA A 397 -4.17 -2.72 4.75
N VAL A 398 -5.13 -1.88 5.19
CA VAL A 398 -6.56 -2.04 4.92
C VAL A 398 -7.06 -0.97 3.96
N VAL A 399 -7.45 -1.41 2.77
CA VAL A 399 -8.17 -0.61 1.77
C VAL A 399 -9.66 -0.96 1.87
N VAL A 400 -10.54 0.02 1.77
CA VAL A 400 -11.99 -0.23 1.61
C VAL A 400 -12.41 0.11 0.18
N SER A 401 -12.96 -0.88 -0.54
CA SER A 401 -13.55 -0.65 -1.85
C SER A 401 -15.01 -0.32 -1.71
N VAL A 402 -15.41 0.85 -2.21
CA VAL A 402 -16.81 1.29 -2.22
C VAL A 402 -17.33 1.42 -3.64
N ASP A 403 -18.54 0.95 -3.86
CA ASP A 403 -19.26 1.00 -5.13
C ASP A 403 -20.52 1.87 -4.99
N PRO A 404 -20.37 3.21 -4.99
CA PRO A 404 -21.49 4.13 -4.88
C PRO A 404 -22.23 4.29 -6.21
N LYS A 405 -23.53 4.56 -6.10
CA LYS A 405 -24.42 4.91 -7.22
C LYS A 405 -25.16 6.20 -6.91
N ARG A 406 -25.22 7.11 -7.88
CA ARG A 406 -25.89 8.42 -7.73
C ARG A 406 -27.41 8.26 -7.65
N VAL A 407 -28.03 8.89 -6.66
CA VAL A 407 -29.49 8.94 -6.44
C VAL A 407 -29.93 10.40 -6.37
N TYR A 408 -30.84 10.80 -7.26
CA TYR A 408 -31.33 12.17 -7.35
C TYR A 408 -32.52 12.43 -6.42
N VAL A 409 -32.58 13.64 -5.86
CA VAL A 409 -33.66 14.13 -4.99
C VAL A 409 -33.99 15.59 -5.33
N ASN A 410 -35.17 16.11 -4.92
CA ASN A 410 -35.53 17.49 -5.25
C ASN A 410 -34.78 18.49 -4.36
N GLY A 411 -34.57 18.13 -3.09
CA GLY A 411 -33.80 18.89 -2.12
C GLY A 411 -33.21 18.00 -1.01
N PRO A 412 -32.31 18.55 -0.17
CA PRO A 412 -31.73 17.83 0.97
C PRO A 412 -32.77 17.28 1.96
N GLU A 413 -33.93 17.92 2.06
CA GLU A 413 -35.04 17.54 2.94
C GLU A 413 -35.76 16.23 2.53
N ASP A 414 -35.57 15.76 1.29
CA ASP A 414 -36.22 14.56 0.76
C ASP A 414 -35.54 13.26 1.24
N THR A 415 -34.40 13.36 1.93
CA THR A 415 -33.62 12.21 2.40
C THR A 415 -32.92 12.50 3.71
N LYS A 416 -32.64 11.44 4.48
CA LYS A 416 -31.76 11.51 5.66
C LYS A 416 -30.26 11.51 5.30
N HIS A 417 -29.95 11.17 4.04
CA HIS A 417 -28.58 10.99 3.57
C HIS A 417 -27.91 12.31 3.25
N HIS A 418 -26.57 12.31 3.30
CA HIS A 418 -25.78 13.46 2.88
C HIS A 418 -25.97 13.71 1.38
N THR A 419 -26.47 14.90 1.02
CA THR A 419 -26.67 15.31 -0.37
C THR A 419 -25.71 16.41 -0.80
N ILE A 420 -25.34 16.38 -2.07
CA ILE A 420 -24.68 17.51 -2.75
C ILE A 420 -25.60 18.13 -3.80
N ARG A 421 -25.34 19.39 -4.10
CA ARG A 421 -25.88 20.02 -5.30
C ARG A 421 -25.01 19.65 -6.50
N THR A 422 -25.58 18.92 -7.45
CA THR A 422 -24.90 18.46 -8.65
C THR A 422 -24.95 19.49 -9.78
N ARG A 423 -23.87 19.59 -10.55
CA ARG A 423 -23.81 20.37 -11.81
C ARG A 423 -24.46 19.64 -12.99
N TYR A 424 -24.87 18.39 -12.79
CA TYR A 424 -25.50 17.53 -13.77
C TYR A 424 -26.92 17.18 -13.29
N PRO A 425 -27.94 18.03 -13.53
CA PRO A 425 -29.32 17.68 -13.23
C PRO A 425 -29.81 16.50 -14.06
N ASN A 426 -30.71 15.69 -13.49
CA ASN A 426 -31.36 14.62 -14.26
C ASN A 426 -32.46 15.17 -15.20
N SER A 427 -33.08 14.28 -15.98
CA SER A 427 -34.18 14.63 -16.91
C SER A 427 -35.41 15.23 -16.23
N SER A 428 -35.60 15.02 -14.92
CA SER A 428 -36.69 15.60 -14.13
C SER A 428 -36.32 16.95 -13.51
N GLY A 429 -35.13 17.49 -13.80
CA GLY A 429 -34.66 18.78 -13.29
C GLY A 429 -34.14 18.73 -11.84
N GLN A 430 -34.00 17.55 -11.25
CA GLN A 430 -33.48 17.40 -9.89
C GLN A 430 -31.99 17.78 -9.86
N SER A 431 -31.65 18.74 -9.01
CA SER A 431 -30.29 19.32 -8.91
C SER A 431 -29.56 18.94 -7.63
N PHE A 432 -30.15 18.07 -6.81
CA PHE A 432 -29.52 17.46 -5.65
C PHE A 432 -29.38 15.95 -5.85
N CYS A 433 -28.30 15.38 -5.34
CA CYS A 433 -28.12 13.93 -5.31
C CYS A 433 -27.30 13.51 -4.09
N TRP A 434 -27.46 12.24 -3.71
CA TRP A 434 -26.57 11.55 -2.78
C TRP A 434 -26.03 10.29 -3.46
N TYR A 435 -25.06 9.65 -2.83
CA TYR A 435 -24.40 8.48 -3.38
C TYR A 435 -24.67 7.26 -2.51
N GLN A 436 -25.52 6.37 -3.01
CA GLN A 436 -25.94 5.16 -2.32
C GLN A 436 -24.90 4.06 -2.43
N CYS A 437 -24.51 3.48 -1.31
CA CYS A 437 -23.60 2.33 -1.30
C CYS A 437 -24.30 1.05 -1.76
N THR A 438 -23.50 0.16 -2.35
CA THR A 438 -23.95 -1.15 -2.81
C THR A 438 -23.04 -2.26 -2.28
N ILE A 439 -23.56 -3.48 -2.29
CA ILE A 439 -22.84 -4.71 -1.94
C ILE A 439 -23.00 -5.76 -3.05
N LYS A 440 -22.32 -6.90 -2.88
CA LYS A 440 -22.32 -8.03 -3.82
C LYS A 440 -21.86 -7.63 -5.24
N GLY A 441 -20.92 -6.69 -5.33
CA GLY A 441 -20.42 -6.13 -6.59
C GLY A 441 -21.49 -5.33 -7.32
N GLY A 442 -21.99 -4.25 -6.71
CA GLY A 442 -22.96 -3.35 -7.35
C GLY A 442 -24.41 -3.84 -7.44
N ARG A 443 -24.71 -5.10 -7.05
CA ARG A 443 -26.00 -5.75 -7.35
C ARG A 443 -27.09 -5.49 -6.31
N GLU A 444 -26.72 -5.17 -5.08
CA GLU A 444 -27.66 -4.91 -3.99
C GLU A 444 -27.38 -3.53 -3.39
N ALA A 445 -28.35 -2.64 -3.48
CA ALA A 445 -28.27 -1.32 -2.86
C ALA A 445 -28.58 -1.39 -1.36
N ARG A 446 -27.92 -0.54 -0.57
CA ARG A 446 -28.12 -0.44 0.88
C ARG A 446 -28.61 0.96 1.24
N ASP A 447 -29.33 1.08 2.34
CA ASP A 447 -29.81 2.37 2.88
C ASP A 447 -28.69 3.07 3.67
N LEU A 448 -27.54 3.24 3.01
CA LEU A 448 -26.31 3.81 3.53
C LEU A 448 -25.67 4.66 2.42
N ASP A 449 -25.31 5.90 2.75
CA ASP A 449 -24.60 6.76 1.80
C ASP A 449 -23.08 6.62 1.91
N VAL A 450 -22.38 7.04 0.85
CA VAL A 450 -20.91 6.95 0.76
C VAL A 450 -20.21 7.74 1.88
N TRP A 451 -20.82 8.81 2.36
CA TRP A 451 -20.25 9.66 3.40
C TRP A 451 -20.31 8.96 4.76
N GLN A 452 -21.45 8.33 5.05
CA GLN A 452 -21.64 7.48 6.22
C GLN A 452 -20.66 6.31 6.21
N LEU A 453 -20.54 5.60 5.08
CA LEU A 453 -19.60 4.50 4.95
C LEU A 453 -18.16 4.96 5.18
N ALA A 454 -17.72 6.02 4.48
CA ALA A 454 -16.36 6.52 4.53
C ALA A 454 -15.93 6.87 5.97
N LYS A 455 -16.79 7.58 6.71
CA LYS A 455 -16.53 7.91 8.13
C LYS A 455 -16.46 6.68 9.03
N ALA A 456 -17.37 5.73 8.84
CA ALA A 456 -17.42 4.52 9.67
C ALA A 456 -16.15 3.67 9.47
N VAL A 457 -15.71 3.49 8.23
CA VAL A 457 -14.53 2.66 7.95
C VAL A 457 -13.23 3.32 8.34
N GLU A 458 -13.14 4.66 8.23
CA GLU A 458 -12.01 5.42 8.80
C GLU A 458 -11.94 5.24 10.31
N ALA A 459 -13.07 5.35 11.02
CA ALA A 459 -13.13 5.13 12.46
C ALA A 459 -12.72 3.69 12.86
N MET A 460 -13.04 2.70 12.03
CA MET A 460 -12.65 1.29 12.23
C MET A 460 -11.17 1.01 11.95
N GLY A 461 -10.42 1.94 11.36
CA GLY A 461 -9.00 1.77 11.06
C GLY A 461 -8.67 1.45 9.60
N ALA A 462 -9.57 1.69 8.64
CA ALA A 462 -9.19 1.69 7.23
C ALA A 462 -8.12 2.76 6.97
N GLY A 463 -7.11 2.47 6.17
CA GLY A 463 -6.03 3.41 5.84
C GLY A 463 -6.09 3.95 4.42
N GLU A 464 -7.00 3.48 3.59
CA GLU A 464 -7.18 3.96 2.22
C GLU A 464 -8.59 3.60 1.71
N LEU A 465 -9.22 4.50 0.97
CA LEU A 465 -10.53 4.26 0.35
C LEU A 465 -10.37 4.16 -1.17
N LEU A 466 -10.68 2.98 -1.73
CA LEU A 466 -10.82 2.77 -3.15
C LEU A 466 -12.23 3.18 -3.58
N LEU A 467 -12.34 4.39 -4.14
CA LEU A 467 -13.60 5.04 -4.49
C LEU A 467 -13.95 4.76 -5.95
N ASN A 468 -14.69 3.67 -6.19
CA ASN A 468 -15.27 3.39 -7.50
C ASN A 468 -16.47 4.31 -7.75
N CYS A 469 -17.03 4.22 -8.95
CA CYS A 469 -18.29 4.90 -9.29
C CYS A 469 -19.05 4.07 -10.31
N ILE A 470 -20.18 3.48 -9.90
CA ILE A 470 -20.98 2.61 -10.75
C ILE A 470 -21.41 3.33 -12.03
N ASP A 471 -21.77 4.62 -11.93
CA ASP A 471 -22.25 5.40 -13.06
C ASP A 471 -21.15 5.77 -14.09
N LYS A 472 -19.87 5.68 -13.69
CA LYS A 472 -18.70 5.95 -14.55
C LYS A 472 -17.99 4.68 -15.01
N ASP A 473 -18.35 3.53 -14.47
CA ASP A 473 -17.64 2.30 -14.75
C ASP A 473 -17.77 1.87 -16.22
N GLY A 474 -16.65 1.53 -16.85
CA GLY A 474 -16.57 1.22 -18.28
C GLY A 474 -16.89 2.37 -19.26
N SER A 475 -17.24 3.57 -18.78
CA SER A 475 -17.67 4.67 -19.64
C SER A 475 -16.53 5.28 -20.47
N ASN A 476 -15.29 5.16 -19.98
CA ASN A 476 -14.10 5.84 -20.51
C ASN A 476 -14.32 7.35 -20.69
N SER A 477 -15.08 8.00 -19.79
CA SER A 477 -15.48 9.42 -19.88
C SER A 477 -15.00 10.29 -18.69
N GLY A 478 -14.01 9.80 -17.94
CA GLY A 478 -13.43 10.48 -16.79
C GLY A 478 -14.07 10.06 -15.47
N PHE A 479 -13.39 10.38 -14.38
CA PHE A 479 -13.82 10.07 -13.02
C PHE A 479 -15.02 10.95 -12.59
N ASP A 480 -15.74 10.54 -11.54
CA ASP A 480 -16.73 11.43 -10.90
C ASP A 480 -16.06 12.39 -9.92
N LEU A 481 -15.76 13.60 -10.40
CA LEU A 481 -15.08 14.63 -9.61
C LEU A 481 -15.94 15.20 -8.47
N GLU A 482 -17.27 15.14 -8.57
CA GLU A 482 -18.16 15.60 -7.49
C GLU A 482 -18.11 14.62 -6.33
N LEU A 483 -18.21 13.32 -6.64
CA LEU A 483 -18.08 12.23 -5.67
C LEU A 483 -16.73 12.29 -4.93
N ILE A 484 -15.62 12.44 -5.66
CA ILE A 484 -14.27 12.48 -5.08
C ILE A 484 -14.13 13.66 -4.12
N ASN A 485 -14.53 14.87 -4.54
CA ASN A 485 -14.43 16.06 -3.70
C ASN A 485 -15.33 15.95 -2.47
N ASP A 486 -16.54 15.42 -2.62
CA ASP A 486 -17.47 15.18 -1.52
C ASP A 486 -16.85 14.25 -0.46
N VAL A 487 -16.39 13.06 -0.88
CA VAL A 487 -15.76 12.09 0.03
C VAL A 487 -14.47 12.63 0.66
N LYS A 488 -13.64 13.39 -0.07
CA LYS A 488 -12.44 14.03 0.51
C LYS A 488 -12.75 15.07 1.60
N THR A 489 -13.98 15.59 1.67
CA THR A 489 -14.41 16.43 2.79
C THR A 489 -14.95 15.64 3.98
N ALA A 490 -15.25 14.36 3.80
CA ALA A 490 -15.78 13.48 4.83
C ALA A 490 -14.70 12.87 5.73
N ILE A 491 -13.53 12.54 5.15
CA ILE A 491 -12.48 11.72 5.77
C ILE A 491 -11.07 12.33 5.61
N LYS A 492 -10.13 11.81 6.39
CA LYS A 492 -8.70 12.17 6.42
C LYS A 492 -7.78 11.05 5.93
N ILE A 493 -8.28 9.87 5.62
CA ILE A 493 -7.48 8.83 4.96
C ILE A 493 -7.35 9.07 3.44
N PRO A 494 -6.30 8.53 2.79
CA PRO A 494 -6.13 8.57 1.35
C PRO A 494 -7.34 8.04 0.56
N VAL A 495 -7.67 8.70 -0.55
CA VAL A 495 -8.71 8.27 -1.51
C VAL A 495 -8.07 7.98 -2.86
N ILE A 496 -8.37 6.80 -3.40
CA ILE A 496 -8.03 6.40 -4.76
C ILE A 496 -9.24 6.66 -5.65
N ALA A 497 -9.10 7.53 -6.66
CA ALA A 497 -10.10 7.73 -7.69
C ALA A 497 -10.13 6.52 -8.64
N SER A 498 -11.29 5.90 -8.80
CA SER A 498 -11.50 4.73 -9.67
C SER A 498 -12.79 4.88 -10.50
N SER A 499 -12.93 4.03 -11.52
CA SER A 499 -14.01 4.01 -12.54
C SER A 499 -14.08 5.26 -13.44
N GLY A 500 -14.04 5.02 -14.77
CA GLY A 500 -14.23 6.06 -15.80
C GLY A 500 -12.97 6.53 -16.53
N ALA A 501 -11.78 6.19 -16.05
CA ALA A 501 -10.51 6.47 -16.75
C ALA A 501 -10.49 5.80 -18.14
N GLY A 502 -10.07 6.54 -19.17
CA GLY A 502 -10.08 6.09 -20.56
C GLY A 502 -8.95 6.64 -21.42
N ASN A 503 -8.32 7.74 -20.98
CA ASN A 503 -7.15 8.34 -21.61
C ASN A 503 -6.31 9.08 -20.55
N PRO A 504 -5.04 9.43 -20.83
CA PRO A 504 -4.17 10.16 -19.90
C PRO A 504 -4.74 11.50 -19.39
N GLY A 505 -5.55 12.20 -20.19
CA GLY A 505 -6.18 13.45 -19.81
C GLY A 505 -7.10 13.33 -18.59
N HIS A 506 -7.77 12.18 -18.40
CA HIS A 506 -8.62 11.95 -17.23
C HIS A 506 -7.81 11.88 -15.92
N PHE A 507 -6.56 11.39 -15.96
CA PHE A 507 -5.67 11.40 -14.81
C PHE A 507 -5.22 12.82 -14.47
N ALA A 508 -4.84 13.61 -15.48
CA ALA A 508 -4.49 15.01 -15.27
C ALA A 508 -5.67 15.79 -14.69
N GLU A 509 -6.88 15.61 -15.25
CA GLU A 509 -8.09 16.28 -14.78
C GLU A 509 -8.38 15.96 -13.31
N VAL A 510 -8.35 14.68 -12.91
CA VAL A 510 -8.66 14.31 -11.53
C VAL A 510 -7.62 14.83 -10.53
N PHE A 511 -6.33 14.82 -10.89
CA PHE A 511 -5.28 15.36 -10.03
C PHE A 511 -5.24 16.89 -9.97
N GLU A 512 -5.74 17.58 -11.00
CA GLU A 512 -5.83 19.04 -11.02
C GLU A 512 -7.07 19.54 -10.26
N ARG A 513 -8.21 18.87 -10.46
CA ARG A 513 -9.53 19.37 -10.02
C ARG A 513 -10.03 18.76 -8.71
N THR A 514 -9.27 17.85 -8.13
CA THR A 514 -9.61 17.21 -6.84
C THR A 514 -8.36 17.08 -5.98
N THR A 515 -8.58 16.72 -4.71
CA THR A 515 -7.51 16.38 -3.77
C THR A 515 -7.30 14.86 -3.64
N THR A 516 -7.66 14.08 -4.67
CA THR A 516 -7.42 12.63 -4.69
C THR A 516 -5.94 12.30 -4.49
N ASP A 517 -5.67 11.22 -3.78
CA ASP A 517 -4.32 10.82 -3.39
C ASP A 517 -3.68 9.88 -4.43
N ALA A 518 -4.53 9.14 -5.16
CA ALA A 518 -4.14 8.31 -6.29
C ALA A 518 -5.27 8.22 -7.32
N ALA A 519 -4.93 7.68 -8.50
CA ALA A 519 -5.90 7.35 -9.52
C ALA A 519 -5.61 5.96 -10.10
N LEU A 520 -6.67 5.19 -10.34
CA LEU A 520 -6.61 3.81 -10.78
C LEU A 520 -7.16 3.68 -12.20
N GLY A 521 -6.42 2.96 -13.04
CA GLY A 521 -6.85 2.54 -14.37
C GLY A 521 -6.90 1.03 -14.49
N ALA A 522 -7.93 0.51 -15.18
CA ALA A 522 -8.10 -0.91 -15.46
C ALA A 522 -8.21 -1.16 -16.97
N GLY A 523 -9.39 -0.91 -17.55
CA GLY A 523 -9.72 -1.24 -18.94
C GLY A 523 -8.74 -0.67 -19.97
N MET A 524 -8.36 0.60 -19.86
CA MET A 524 -7.45 1.26 -20.82
C MET A 524 -6.05 0.63 -20.86
N PHE A 525 -5.52 0.18 -19.71
CA PHE A 525 -4.24 -0.51 -19.63
C PHE A 525 -4.36 -1.95 -20.11
N HIS A 526 -5.45 -2.64 -19.74
CA HIS A 526 -5.71 -4.01 -20.16
C HIS A 526 -5.87 -4.14 -21.68
N ARG A 527 -6.56 -3.20 -22.32
CA ARG A 527 -6.76 -3.16 -23.78
C ARG A 527 -5.52 -2.69 -24.55
N GLY A 528 -4.49 -2.20 -23.85
CA GLY A 528 -3.29 -1.64 -24.47
C GLY A 528 -3.55 -0.38 -25.28
N GLU A 529 -4.64 0.34 -25.00
CA GLU A 529 -4.95 1.64 -25.59
C GLU A 529 -3.92 2.68 -25.13
N TYR A 530 -3.54 2.57 -23.85
CA TYR A 530 -2.48 3.31 -23.22
C TYR A 530 -1.73 2.40 -22.26
N THR A 531 -0.47 2.71 -21.99
CA THR A 531 0.34 2.13 -20.93
C THR A 531 0.36 3.05 -19.72
N VAL A 532 0.85 2.56 -18.57
CA VAL A 532 1.07 3.44 -17.41
C VAL A 532 2.14 4.49 -17.72
N SER A 533 3.19 4.15 -18.49
CA SER A 533 4.18 5.10 -18.98
C SER A 533 3.53 6.24 -19.78
N ASP A 534 2.61 5.96 -20.69
CA ASP A 534 1.92 7.01 -21.47
C ASP A 534 1.17 8.00 -20.56
N VAL A 535 0.52 7.48 -19.52
CA VAL A 535 -0.15 8.32 -18.51
C VAL A 535 0.86 9.17 -17.75
N LYS A 536 1.97 8.58 -17.31
CA LYS A 536 3.01 9.29 -16.56
C LYS A 536 3.74 10.33 -17.39
N ASP A 537 4.03 10.05 -18.65
CA ASP A 537 4.66 10.99 -19.57
C ASP A 537 3.73 12.18 -19.84
N TYR A 538 2.43 11.93 -20.02
CA TYR A 538 1.44 12.98 -20.13
C TYR A 538 1.36 13.84 -18.86
N LEU A 539 1.27 13.21 -17.68
CA LEU A 539 1.24 13.90 -16.38
C LEU A 539 2.51 14.73 -16.17
N SER A 540 3.68 14.17 -16.46
CA SER A 540 4.97 14.88 -16.37
C SER A 540 5.01 16.07 -17.34
N GLY A 541 4.46 15.92 -18.55
CA GLY A 541 4.32 17.00 -19.53
C GLY A 541 3.40 18.14 -19.09
N GLN A 542 2.43 17.85 -18.21
CA GLN A 542 1.58 18.84 -17.54
C GLN A 542 2.20 19.40 -16.24
N GLY A 543 3.43 19.01 -15.90
CA GLY A 543 4.14 19.49 -14.71
C GLY A 543 3.81 18.73 -13.41
N PHE A 544 3.05 17.64 -13.47
CA PHE A 544 2.84 16.79 -12.30
C PHE A 544 4.10 16.01 -11.95
N LEU A 545 4.38 15.90 -10.64
CA LEU A 545 5.42 15.02 -10.13
C LEU A 545 4.97 13.56 -10.25
N VAL A 546 5.70 12.75 -11.03
CA VAL A 546 5.45 11.32 -11.21
C VAL A 546 6.70 10.51 -10.89
N ARG A 547 6.53 9.25 -10.48
CA ARG A 547 7.67 8.32 -10.38
C ARG A 547 8.14 7.94 -11.78
N LYS A 548 9.39 8.24 -12.09
CA LYS A 548 10.01 7.85 -13.35
C LYS A 548 10.46 6.38 -13.30
N PRO A 549 10.40 5.64 -14.43
CA PRO A 549 11.07 4.35 -14.52
C PRO A 549 12.57 4.54 -14.35
N GLU A 550 13.20 3.62 -13.63
CA GLU A 550 14.66 3.55 -13.47
C GLU A 550 15.18 2.32 -14.21
N THR A 551 16.38 2.42 -14.77
CA THR A 551 17.03 1.33 -15.49
C THR A 551 17.34 0.17 -14.56
N ASP A 552 17.22 -1.05 -15.07
CA ASP A 552 17.55 -2.28 -14.34
C ASP A 552 19.01 -2.31 -13.88
N ILE A 553 19.25 -2.96 -12.74
CA ILE A 553 20.53 -3.10 -12.03
C ILE A 553 21.20 -4.44 -12.33
#